data_AF-A0AAN8D1B0-F1
#
_entry.id   AF-A0AAN8D1B0-F1
#
_cell.length_a   1.000
_cell.length_b   1.000
_cell.length_c   1.000
_cell.angle_alpha   90.00
_cell.angle_beta   90.00
_cell.angle_gamma   90.00
#
_symmetry.space_group_name_H-M   'P 1'
#
loop_
_entity.id
_entity.type
_entity.pdbx_description
1 polymer ?
#
loop_
_entity_poly.entity_id
_entity_poly.type
_entity_poly.pdbx_seq_one_letter_code
_entity_poly.pdbx_strand_id
1 'polypeptide(L)'
;MTKLAAQFENNLGNRLQRYLKLKALWATNYVSDWWEEYIYLRSRGPIMVNSNYYGMDFLYVSPTSVQAARAGNTITALLLYRRKVNREELKPSRVPGTVIPLCAAQCERMFNTTRTPGEETDVLQHWQDSEFIAVYHRGRYFRLWVYRAGRLLSPREIELQIQRILEDQSVPLPGEEKLGALTAGDRWA
;
A
#
# COMPACT_ATOMS: atom_id res chain seq x y z
N MET A 1 30.72 -21.21 -15.34
CA MET A 1 29.31 -21.27 -14.91
C MET A 1 28.73 -22.68 -15.00
N THR A 2 28.89 -23.40 -16.12
CA THR A 2 28.39 -24.77 -16.32
C THR A 2 28.86 -25.79 -15.27
N LYS A 3 30.15 -25.75 -14.89
CA LYS A 3 30.71 -26.65 -13.86
C LYS A 3 30.08 -26.44 -12.47
N LEU A 4 29.85 -25.19 -12.06
CA LEU A 4 29.24 -24.86 -10.77
C LEU A 4 27.76 -25.22 -10.72
N ALA A 5 27.03 -24.96 -11.82
CA ALA A 5 25.63 -25.36 -11.94
C ALA A 5 25.47 -26.88 -11.83
N ALA A 6 26.30 -27.65 -12.53
CA ALA A 6 26.29 -29.10 -12.45
C ALA A 6 26.66 -29.60 -11.04
N GLN A 7 27.62 -28.98 -10.35
CA GLN A 7 27.96 -29.33 -8.97
C GLN A 7 26.83 -29.02 -7.99
N PHE A 8 26.13 -27.90 -8.18
CA PHE A 8 24.96 -27.53 -7.38
C PHE A 8 23.83 -28.53 -7.59
N GLU A 9 23.45 -28.78 -8.85
CA GLU A 9 22.40 -29.72 -9.22
C GLU A 9 22.65 -31.11 -8.62
N ASN A 10 23.86 -31.65 -8.81
CA ASN A 10 24.19 -33.00 -8.37
C ASN A 10 24.34 -33.15 -6.84
N ASN A 11 24.48 -32.06 -6.08
CA ASN A 11 24.67 -32.10 -4.62
C ASN A 11 23.61 -31.27 -3.87
N LEU A 12 23.96 -30.04 -3.49
CA LEU A 12 23.17 -29.19 -2.60
C LEU A 12 21.79 -28.85 -3.19
N GLY A 13 21.72 -28.56 -4.48
CA GLY A 13 20.50 -28.21 -5.20
C GLY A 13 19.44 -29.29 -5.11
N ASN A 14 19.82 -30.56 -5.30
CA ASN A 14 18.91 -31.70 -5.13
C ASN A 14 18.31 -31.76 -3.72
N ARG A 15 19.11 -31.49 -2.68
CA ARG A 15 18.62 -31.46 -1.29
C ARG A 15 17.67 -30.29 -1.04
N LEU A 16 18.05 -29.08 -1.48
CA LEU A 16 17.22 -27.89 -1.35
C LEU A 16 15.90 -28.02 -2.12
N GLN A 17 15.92 -28.60 -3.32
CA GLN A 17 14.73 -28.82 -4.13
C GLN A 17 13.75 -29.78 -3.46
N ARG A 18 14.22 -30.79 -2.71
CA ARG A 18 13.35 -31.65 -1.89
C ARG A 18 12.65 -30.83 -0.81
N TYR A 19 13.36 -29.95 -0.11
CA TYR A 19 12.74 -29.07 0.89
C TYR A 19 11.72 -28.09 0.28
N LEU A 20 12.02 -27.52 -0.90
CA LEU A 20 11.08 -26.66 -1.62
C LEU A 20 9.80 -27.40 -2.01
N LYS A 21 9.92 -28.64 -2.53
CA LYS A 21 8.76 -29.49 -2.84
C LYS A 21 7.95 -29.79 -1.59
N LEU A 22 8.61 -30.08 -0.45
CA LEU A 22 7.91 -30.27 0.82
C LEU A 22 7.17 -29.00 1.22
N LYS A 23 7.80 -27.82 1.21
CA LYS A 23 7.12 -26.55 1.52
C LYS A 23 5.91 -26.32 0.62
N ALA A 24 6.04 -26.59 -0.68
CA ALA A 24 4.97 -26.41 -1.65
C ALA A 24 3.73 -27.30 -1.41
N LEU A 25 3.86 -28.41 -0.65
CA LEU A 25 2.71 -29.24 -0.27
C LEU A 25 1.87 -28.62 0.84
N TRP A 26 2.45 -27.76 1.68
CA TRP A 26 1.79 -27.19 2.86
C TRP A 26 1.51 -25.70 2.75
N ALA A 27 2.20 -24.99 1.85
CA ALA A 27 2.03 -23.56 1.62
C ALA A 27 1.02 -23.29 0.50
N THR A 28 0.15 -22.29 0.68
CA THR A 28 -0.73 -21.78 -0.39
C THR A 28 0.06 -21.24 -1.59
N ASN A 29 1.23 -20.66 -1.31
CA ASN A 29 2.26 -20.33 -2.28
C ASN A 29 3.63 -20.51 -1.61
N TYR A 30 4.52 -21.31 -2.20
CA TYR A 30 5.81 -21.65 -1.58
C TYR A 30 6.82 -20.49 -1.57
N VAL A 31 6.55 -19.38 -2.28
CA VAL A 31 7.45 -18.24 -2.45
C VAL A 31 6.97 -17.00 -1.71
N SER A 32 5.66 -16.77 -1.58
CA SER A 32 5.11 -15.47 -1.18
C SER A 32 5.62 -14.93 0.16
N ASP A 33 5.68 -15.78 1.19
CA ASP A 33 6.17 -15.43 2.54
C ASP A 33 7.65 -15.00 2.51
N TRP A 34 8.49 -15.80 1.86
CA TRP A 34 9.92 -15.48 1.72
C TRP A 34 10.17 -14.28 0.82
N TRP A 35 9.39 -14.11 -0.25
CA TRP A 35 9.49 -12.95 -1.12
C TRP A 35 9.18 -11.66 -0.34
N GLU A 36 8.07 -11.65 0.38
CA GLU A 36 7.68 -10.51 1.22
C GLU A 36 8.76 -10.20 2.27
N GLU A 37 9.19 -11.22 3.02
CA GLU A 37 10.15 -11.05 4.11
C GLU A 37 11.54 -10.64 3.61
N TYR A 38 12.16 -11.44 2.74
CA TYR A 38 13.59 -11.29 2.41
C TYR A 38 13.85 -10.22 1.36
N ILE A 39 12.91 -9.94 0.45
CA ILE A 39 13.11 -8.93 -0.59
C ILE A 39 12.70 -7.54 -0.12
N TYR A 40 11.59 -7.45 0.64
CA TYR A 40 11.08 -6.15 1.06
C TYR A 40 11.32 -5.86 2.53
N LEU A 41 10.86 -6.73 3.43
CA LEU A 41 10.76 -6.39 4.84
C LEU A 41 12.09 -6.43 5.58
N ARG A 42 13.05 -7.25 5.17
CA ARG A 42 14.40 -7.30 5.75
C ARG A 42 15.38 -6.31 5.12
N SER A 43 15.06 -5.73 3.96
CA SER A 43 15.91 -4.69 3.37
C SER A 43 15.97 -3.48 4.30
N ARG A 44 17.20 -3.01 4.59
CA ARG A 44 17.48 -1.93 5.53
C ARG A 44 17.69 -0.56 4.86
N GLY A 45 17.81 -0.54 3.53
CA GLY A 45 17.96 0.71 2.79
C GLY A 45 16.66 1.54 2.77
N PRO A 46 16.75 2.83 2.43
CA PRO A 46 15.61 3.73 2.44
C PRO A 46 14.65 3.35 1.31
N ILE A 47 13.35 3.24 1.63
CA ILE A 47 12.36 2.73 0.67
C ILE A 47 11.81 3.78 -0.28
N MET A 48 11.89 5.08 0.06
CA MET A 48 11.26 6.15 -0.70
C MET A 48 11.73 6.21 -2.17
N VAL A 49 13.01 5.91 -2.42
CA VAL A 49 13.61 5.89 -3.77
C VAL A 49 13.88 4.47 -4.25
N ASN A 50 14.34 3.58 -3.36
CA ASN A 50 14.88 2.28 -3.77
C ASN A 50 13.81 1.18 -3.89
N SER A 51 12.58 1.40 -3.40
CA SER A 51 11.54 0.37 -3.39
C SER A 51 10.15 0.91 -3.74
N ASN A 52 9.79 2.09 -3.27
CA ASN A 52 8.49 2.69 -3.60
C ASN A 52 8.47 3.08 -5.07
N TYR A 53 7.35 2.81 -5.72
CA TYR A 53 7.06 3.29 -7.06
C TYR A 53 5.94 4.31 -7.01
N TYR A 54 5.92 5.22 -7.98
CA TYR A 54 4.81 6.15 -8.18
C TYR A 54 4.36 6.08 -9.62
N GLY A 55 3.05 6.20 -9.82
CA GLY A 55 2.44 6.44 -11.12
C GLY A 55 1.85 7.85 -11.11
N MET A 56 2.03 8.59 -12.18
CA MET A 56 1.24 9.79 -12.42
C MET A 56 -0.03 9.38 -13.13
N ASP A 57 -1.15 10.02 -12.78
CA ASP A 57 -2.34 9.86 -13.62
C ASP A 57 -2.05 10.40 -15.03
N PHE A 58 -2.71 9.84 -16.02
CA PHE A 58 -2.76 10.39 -17.36
C PHE A 58 -4.09 11.11 -17.57
N LEU A 59 -4.62 11.75 -16.52
CA LEU A 59 -5.82 12.57 -16.65
C LEU A 59 -5.41 13.87 -17.34
N TYR A 60 -5.42 13.88 -18.66
CA TYR A 60 -5.20 15.07 -19.50
C TYR A 60 -6.32 16.12 -19.37
N VAL A 61 -7.20 15.97 -18.38
CA VAL A 61 -8.31 16.87 -18.08
C VAL A 61 -8.25 17.19 -16.60
N SER A 62 -8.30 18.48 -16.27
CA SER A 62 -8.52 18.96 -14.90
C SER A 62 -10.02 19.27 -14.72
N PRO A 63 -10.82 18.40 -14.08
CA PRO A 63 -12.27 18.57 -14.03
C PRO A 63 -12.72 19.83 -13.26
N THR A 64 -11.84 20.34 -12.39
CA THR A 64 -12.03 21.60 -11.67
C THR A 64 -10.67 22.19 -11.27
N SER A 65 -10.59 23.52 -11.18
CA SER A 65 -9.43 24.25 -10.66
C SER A 65 -9.37 24.27 -9.13
N VAL A 66 -10.48 23.95 -8.45
CA VAL A 66 -10.59 23.99 -6.98
C VAL A 66 -9.92 22.75 -6.36
N GLN A 67 -8.82 22.96 -5.63
CA GLN A 67 -8.05 21.87 -5.01
C GLN A 67 -8.88 21.00 -4.06
N ALA A 68 -9.67 21.62 -3.18
CA ALA A 68 -10.53 20.90 -2.25
C ALA A 68 -11.58 20.03 -2.96
N ALA A 69 -12.18 20.55 -4.03
CA ALA A 69 -13.15 19.81 -4.83
C ALA A 69 -12.50 18.62 -5.54
N ARG A 70 -11.28 18.79 -6.10
CA ARG A 70 -10.51 17.67 -6.67
C ARG A 70 -10.24 16.60 -5.61
N ALA A 71 -9.68 17.00 -4.46
CA ALA A 71 -9.38 16.07 -3.37
C ALA A 71 -10.63 15.31 -2.89
N GLY A 72 -11.75 16.02 -2.70
CA GLY A 72 -13.02 15.41 -2.29
C GLY A 72 -13.50 14.34 -3.28
N ASN A 73 -13.48 14.64 -4.58
CA ASN A 73 -13.86 13.67 -5.63
C ASN A 73 -12.90 12.49 -5.70
N THR A 74 -11.58 12.71 -5.62
CA THR A 74 -10.57 11.65 -5.63
C THR A 74 -10.75 10.71 -4.43
N ILE A 75 -10.92 11.26 -3.22
CA ILE A 75 -11.17 10.48 -2.01
C ILE A 75 -12.46 9.66 -2.16
N THR A 76 -13.55 10.26 -2.65
CA THR A 76 -14.78 9.52 -2.90
C THR A 76 -14.58 8.38 -3.90
N ALA A 77 -13.89 8.62 -5.02
CA ALA A 77 -13.63 7.58 -6.02
C ALA A 77 -12.83 6.40 -5.44
N LEU A 78 -11.79 6.69 -4.65
CA LEU A 78 -10.98 5.67 -3.97
C LEU A 78 -11.82 4.87 -2.96
N LEU A 79 -12.68 5.51 -2.18
CA LEU A 79 -13.53 4.83 -1.20
C LEU A 79 -14.65 4.00 -1.86
N LEU A 80 -15.19 4.44 -2.99
CA LEU A 80 -16.10 3.63 -3.80
C LEU A 80 -15.40 2.39 -4.38
N TYR A 81 -14.14 2.53 -4.80
CA TYR A 81 -13.34 1.38 -5.20
C TYR A 81 -13.07 0.43 -4.03
N ARG A 82 -12.64 0.94 -2.86
CA ARG A 82 -12.49 0.14 -1.63
C ARG A 82 -13.75 -0.64 -1.31
N ARG A 83 -14.92 0.00 -1.39
CA ARG A 83 -16.21 -0.67 -1.16
C ARG A 83 -16.44 -1.83 -2.12
N LYS A 84 -16.09 -1.69 -3.40
CA LYS A 84 -16.18 -2.79 -4.38
C LYS A 84 -15.20 -3.93 -4.08
N VAL A 85 -13.98 -3.61 -3.64
CA VAL A 85 -13.00 -4.62 -3.18
C VAL A 85 -13.59 -5.41 -2.01
N ASN A 86 -14.04 -4.72 -0.96
CA ASN A 86 -14.54 -5.33 0.27
C ASN A 86 -15.84 -6.14 0.07
N ARG A 87 -16.62 -5.82 -0.96
CA ARG A 87 -17.85 -6.55 -1.32
C ARG A 87 -17.64 -7.60 -2.40
N GLU A 88 -16.40 -7.79 -2.85
CA GLU A 88 -16.05 -8.71 -3.94
C GLU A 88 -16.82 -8.42 -5.24
N GLU A 89 -17.17 -7.14 -5.48
CA GLU A 89 -17.94 -6.67 -6.64
C GLU A 89 -17.02 -6.30 -7.83
N LEU A 90 -15.70 -6.41 -7.67
CA LEU A 90 -14.75 -6.16 -8.75
C LEU A 90 -14.75 -7.32 -9.75
N LYS A 91 -14.82 -6.98 -11.04
CA LYS A 91 -14.64 -7.97 -12.10
C LYS A 91 -13.21 -8.53 -12.04
N PRO A 92 -13.02 -9.87 -11.96
CA PRO A 92 -11.69 -10.46 -11.92
C PRO A 92 -10.85 -10.11 -13.15
N SER A 93 -9.60 -9.72 -12.91
CA SER A 93 -8.60 -9.56 -13.96
C SER A 93 -8.25 -10.91 -14.57
N ARG A 94 -7.89 -10.91 -15.85
CA ARG A 94 -7.53 -12.11 -16.61
C ARG A 94 -6.22 -11.88 -17.35
N VAL A 95 -5.50 -12.97 -17.64
CA VAL A 95 -4.35 -12.91 -18.56
C VAL A 95 -4.85 -12.39 -19.91
N PRO A 96 -4.22 -11.32 -20.48
CA PRO A 96 -4.67 -10.72 -21.73
C PRO A 96 -4.89 -11.76 -22.84
N GLY A 97 -6.04 -11.68 -23.51
CA GLY A 97 -6.41 -12.61 -24.59
C GLY A 97 -6.90 -13.99 -24.14
N THR A 98 -7.07 -14.24 -22.83
CA THR A 98 -7.51 -15.55 -22.32
C THR A 98 -8.64 -15.45 -21.29
N VAL A 99 -9.17 -16.60 -20.88
CA VAL A 99 -10.16 -16.72 -19.79
C VAL A 99 -9.53 -16.96 -18.40
N ILE A 100 -8.21 -17.11 -18.32
CA ILE A 100 -7.51 -17.49 -17.09
C ILE A 100 -7.50 -16.32 -16.11
N PRO A 101 -8.09 -16.46 -14.91
CA PRO A 101 -8.12 -15.38 -13.92
C PRO A 101 -6.75 -15.16 -13.28
N LEU A 102 -6.49 -13.92 -12.87
CA LEU A 102 -5.33 -13.53 -12.07
C LEU A 102 -5.72 -13.46 -10.59
N CYS A 103 -4.76 -13.75 -9.70
CA CYS A 103 -4.94 -13.61 -8.26
C CYS A 103 -5.19 -12.15 -7.88
N ALA A 104 -6.19 -11.89 -7.04
CA ALA A 104 -6.55 -10.56 -6.54
C ALA A 104 -6.15 -10.31 -5.08
N ALA A 105 -5.37 -11.21 -4.46
CA ALA A 105 -5.02 -11.12 -3.03
C ALA A 105 -4.30 -9.80 -2.66
N GLN A 106 -3.60 -9.16 -3.61
CA GLN A 106 -2.96 -7.87 -3.38
C GLN A 106 -3.96 -6.73 -3.16
N CYS A 107 -5.19 -6.84 -3.68
CA CYS A 107 -6.22 -5.81 -3.54
C CYS A 107 -6.66 -5.62 -2.08
N GLU A 108 -6.59 -6.66 -1.26
CA GLU A 108 -6.94 -6.61 0.16
C GLU A 108 -6.07 -5.60 0.91
N ARG A 109 -4.78 -5.52 0.55
CA ARG A 109 -3.80 -4.68 1.24
C ARG A 109 -3.72 -3.26 0.67
N MET A 110 -4.53 -2.92 -0.33
CA MET A 110 -4.45 -1.60 -0.98
C MET A 110 -4.93 -0.45 -0.08
N PHE A 111 -5.83 -0.74 0.86
CA PHE A 111 -6.32 0.22 1.85
C PHE A 111 -5.99 -0.27 3.25
N ASN A 112 -5.94 0.67 4.20
CA ASN A 112 -5.72 0.38 5.62
C ASN A 112 -4.48 -0.48 5.89
N THR A 113 -3.43 -0.32 5.08
CA THR A 113 -2.17 -1.04 5.27
C THR A 113 -1.05 -0.04 5.40
N THR A 114 -0.16 -0.24 6.35
CA THR A 114 1.09 0.51 6.46
C THR A 114 2.25 -0.41 6.82
N ARG A 115 3.46 0.01 6.49
CA ARG A 115 4.69 -0.70 6.86
C ARG A 115 5.31 0.00 8.07
N THR A 116 5.36 -0.69 9.20
CA THR A 116 6.05 -0.18 10.40
C THR A 116 7.50 -0.68 10.44
N PRO A 117 8.48 0.21 10.64
CA PRO A 117 9.87 -0.20 10.78
C PRO A 117 10.05 -1.11 12.00
N GLY A 118 10.85 -2.16 11.85
CA GLY A 118 11.33 -2.98 12.96
C GLY A 118 12.86 -3.06 12.90
N GLU A 119 13.48 -3.49 14.01
CA GLU A 119 14.94 -3.50 14.16
C GLU A 119 15.63 -4.35 13.07
N GLU A 120 15.20 -5.61 12.91
CA GLU A 120 15.75 -6.50 11.88
C GLU A 120 14.81 -6.64 10.68
N THR A 121 13.49 -6.67 10.93
CA THR A 121 12.46 -6.94 9.94
C THR A 121 11.29 -6.00 10.17
N ASP A 122 10.84 -5.36 9.10
CA ASP A 122 9.65 -4.50 9.14
C ASP A 122 8.38 -5.33 9.15
N VAL A 123 7.28 -4.72 9.58
CA VAL A 123 5.98 -5.39 9.67
C VAL A 123 4.97 -4.68 8.80
N LEU A 124 4.21 -5.44 8.01
CA LEU A 124 3.00 -4.93 7.38
C LEU A 124 1.85 -5.01 8.38
N GLN A 125 1.34 -3.85 8.77
CA GLN A 125 0.15 -3.72 9.59
C GLN A 125 -1.04 -3.47 8.69
N HIS A 126 -2.06 -4.31 8.78
CA HIS A 126 -3.30 -4.20 8.04
C HIS A 126 -4.48 -4.16 9.01
N TRP A 127 -5.37 -3.17 8.83
CA TRP A 127 -6.58 -3.01 9.63
C TRP A 127 -7.81 -3.27 8.77
N GLN A 128 -8.75 -4.08 9.27
CA GLN A 128 -9.94 -4.44 8.53
C GLN A 128 -10.84 -3.23 8.26
N ASP A 129 -11.01 -2.36 9.26
CA ASP A 129 -11.91 -1.22 9.18
C ASP A 129 -11.26 0.08 9.64
N SER A 130 -11.55 1.14 8.87
CA SER A 130 -11.25 2.53 9.19
C SER A 130 -12.30 3.41 8.55
N GLU A 131 -12.81 4.37 9.34
CA GLU A 131 -13.80 5.36 8.96
C GLU A 131 -13.19 6.75 8.70
N PHE A 132 -11.86 6.85 8.75
CA PHE A 132 -11.12 8.09 8.52
C PHE A 132 -9.94 7.88 7.58
N ILE A 133 -9.45 8.99 7.04
CA ILE A 133 -8.16 9.08 6.35
C ILE A 133 -7.23 10.02 7.13
N ALA A 134 -5.92 9.81 6.97
CA ALA A 134 -4.93 10.79 7.39
C ALA A 134 -4.69 11.78 6.24
N VAL A 135 -4.72 13.07 6.54
CA VAL A 135 -4.40 14.15 5.59
C VAL A 135 -3.19 14.90 6.10
N TYR A 136 -2.16 15.03 5.25
CA TYR A 136 -0.99 15.85 5.55
C TYR A 136 -1.13 17.23 4.89
N HIS A 137 -0.97 18.30 5.65
CA HIS A 137 -0.94 19.66 5.13
C HIS A 137 -0.02 20.55 5.98
N ARG A 138 0.95 21.24 5.33
CA ARG A 138 1.86 22.22 5.95
C ARG A 138 2.51 21.74 7.26
N GLY A 139 3.10 20.54 7.24
CA GLY A 139 3.79 19.99 8.41
C GLY A 139 2.87 19.42 9.49
N ARG A 140 1.58 19.21 9.18
CA ARG A 140 0.58 18.73 10.14
C ARG A 140 -0.23 17.57 9.63
N TYR A 141 -0.69 16.74 10.55
CA TYR A 141 -1.49 15.55 10.27
C TYR A 141 -2.90 15.70 10.82
N PHE A 142 -3.88 15.56 9.94
CA PHE A 142 -5.29 15.68 10.26
C PHE A 142 -5.97 14.33 10.11
N ARG A 143 -6.79 13.98 11.09
CA ARG A 143 -7.73 12.85 10.98
C ARG A 143 -9.03 13.36 10.35
N LEU A 144 -9.26 13.03 9.08
CA LEU A 144 -10.48 13.40 8.36
C LEU A 144 -11.44 12.22 8.32
N TRP A 145 -12.62 12.37 8.95
CA TRP A 145 -13.67 11.36 8.92
C TRP A 145 -14.34 11.33 7.56
N VAL A 146 -14.47 10.14 6.98
CA VAL A 146 -15.09 9.91 5.66
C VAL A 146 -16.41 9.16 5.76
N TYR A 147 -16.77 8.67 6.95
CA TYR A 147 -18.10 8.11 7.25
C TYR A 147 -18.77 8.90 8.38
N ARG A 148 -20.11 8.90 8.36
CA ARG A 148 -20.95 9.37 9.46
C ARG A 148 -22.15 8.44 9.59
N ALA A 149 -22.29 7.81 10.76
CA ALA A 149 -23.35 6.85 11.06
C ALA A 149 -23.47 5.75 9.98
N GLY A 150 -22.34 5.14 9.59
CA GLY A 150 -22.29 4.09 8.56
C GLY A 150 -22.46 4.56 7.11
N ARG A 151 -22.80 5.83 6.87
CA ARG A 151 -22.91 6.41 5.52
C ARG A 151 -21.58 7.05 5.11
N LEU A 152 -21.12 6.72 3.90
CA LEU A 152 -20.03 7.45 3.24
C LEU A 152 -20.44 8.92 3.02
N LEU A 153 -19.59 9.85 3.42
CA LEU A 153 -19.80 11.27 3.17
C LEU A 153 -19.81 11.56 1.67
N SER A 154 -20.65 12.50 1.26
CA SER A 154 -20.70 12.98 -0.13
C SER A 154 -19.41 13.71 -0.50
N PRO A 155 -19.07 13.80 -1.80
CA PRO A 155 -17.92 14.57 -2.26
C PRO A 155 -17.90 16.00 -1.71
N ARG A 156 -19.07 16.65 -1.62
CA ARG A 156 -19.20 18.02 -1.09
C ARG A 156 -18.94 18.11 0.41
N GLU A 157 -19.37 17.12 1.19
CA GLU A 157 -19.07 17.04 2.64
C GLU A 157 -17.57 16.84 2.89
N ILE A 158 -16.90 16.02 2.06
CA ILE A 158 -15.45 15.81 2.14
C ILE A 158 -14.71 17.07 1.68
N GLU A 159 -15.12 17.69 0.57
CA GLU A 159 -14.58 18.96 0.07
C GLU A 159 -14.60 20.04 1.16
N LEU A 160 -15.72 20.21 1.87
CA LEU A 160 -15.82 21.20 2.94
C LEU A 160 -14.82 20.93 4.08
N GLN A 161 -14.58 19.66 4.43
CA GLN A 161 -13.56 19.31 5.42
C GLN A 161 -12.14 19.57 4.91
N ILE A 162 -11.85 19.24 3.65
CA ILE A 162 -10.55 19.54 3.04
C ILE A 162 -10.32 21.05 2.98
N GLN A 163 -11.33 21.84 2.59
CA GLN A 163 -11.22 23.29 2.54
C GLN A 163 -10.87 23.87 3.91
N ARG A 164 -11.50 23.36 4.99
CA ARG A 164 -11.14 23.74 6.37
C ARG A 164 -9.68 23.42 6.70
N ILE A 165 -9.16 22.27 6.26
CA ILE A 165 -7.74 21.92 6.46
C ILE A 165 -6.82 22.86 5.67
N LEU A 166 -7.18 23.22 4.44
CA LEU A 166 -6.41 24.16 3.61
C LEU A 166 -6.39 25.58 4.20
N GLU A 167 -7.48 25.99 4.85
CA GLU A 167 -7.63 27.30 5.49
C GLU A 167 -7.06 27.36 6.91
N ASP A 168 -6.76 26.21 7.53
CA ASP A 168 -6.25 26.11 8.89
C ASP A 168 -4.88 26.80 9.02
N GLN A 169 -4.79 27.74 9.98
CA GLN A 169 -3.59 28.54 10.24
C GLN A 169 -2.82 28.09 11.50
N SER A 170 -3.26 27.03 12.18
CA SER A 170 -2.57 26.58 13.38
C SER A 170 -1.24 25.91 13.03
N VAL A 171 -0.26 26.12 13.91
CA VAL A 171 1.12 25.70 13.73
C VAL A 171 1.31 24.22 14.09
N PRO A 172 2.31 23.53 13.50
CA PRO A 172 2.66 22.18 13.91
C PRO A 172 3.02 22.08 15.39
N LEU A 173 2.70 20.96 16.02
CA LEU A 173 3.20 20.64 17.34
C LEU A 173 4.73 20.46 17.31
N PRO A 174 5.44 20.59 18.45
CA PRO A 174 6.88 20.34 18.51
C PRO A 174 7.24 18.97 17.91
N GLY A 175 8.09 18.98 16.87
CA GLY A 175 8.53 17.77 16.15
C GLY A 175 7.59 17.27 15.05
N GLU A 176 6.37 17.80 14.93
CA GLU A 176 5.38 17.34 13.94
C GLU A 176 5.75 17.77 12.50
N GLU A 177 6.30 18.98 12.34
CA GLU A 177 6.53 19.63 11.05
C GLU A 177 7.27 18.74 10.03
N LYS A 178 8.24 17.96 10.51
CA LYS A 178 9.10 17.09 9.70
C LYS A 178 8.93 15.61 10.03
N LEU A 179 7.87 15.24 10.76
CA LEU A 179 7.63 13.87 11.20
C LEU A 179 7.63 12.88 10.02
N GLY A 180 7.01 13.27 8.89
CA GLY A 180 6.99 12.46 7.68
C GLY A 180 8.36 12.17 7.07
N ALA A 181 9.36 13.02 7.31
CA ALA A 181 10.72 12.82 6.81
C ALA A 181 11.39 11.60 7.46
N LEU A 182 10.98 11.20 8.66
CA LEU A 182 11.46 9.99 9.31
C LEU A 182 11.13 8.72 8.50
N THR A 183 10.10 8.75 7.66
CA THR A 183 9.75 7.61 6.80
C THR A 183 10.66 7.45 5.57
N ALA A 184 11.52 8.44 5.31
CA ALA A 184 12.41 8.48 4.14
C ALA A 184 13.79 7.88 4.40
N GLY A 185 14.19 7.75 5.67
CA GLY A 185 15.51 7.25 6.06
C GLY A 185 15.65 5.74 5.90
N ASP A 186 16.85 5.27 6.23
CA ASP A 186 17.16 3.84 6.38
C ASP A 186 16.21 3.19 7.40
N ARG A 187 15.99 1.88 7.24
CA ARG A 187 15.12 1.10 8.11
C ARG A 187 15.92 0.67 9.35
N TRP A 188 16.07 1.60 10.27
CA TRP A 188 16.48 1.34 11.65
C TRP A 188 15.34 1.77 12.57
N ALA A 189 15.09 0.99 13.61
CA ALA A 189 14.25 1.42 14.72
C ALA A 189 15.07 2.34 15.64
#